data_AF-A0A7X1P1E1-F1
#
_entry.id   AF-A0A7X1P1E1-F1
#
_cell.length_a   1.000
_cell.length_b   1.000
_cell.length_c   1.000
_cell.angle_alpha   90.00
_cell.angle_beta   90.00
_cell.angle_gamma   90.00
#
_symmetry.space_group_name_H-M   'P 1'
#
loop_
_entity.id
_entity.type
_entity.pdbx_description
1 polymer ?
#
loop_
_entity_poly.entity_id
_entity_poly.type
_entity_poly.pdbx_seq_one_letter_code
_entity_poly.pdbx_strand_id
1 'polypeptide(L)'
;MRSHEPSNAVARSSPCNPIRTQRAQTCTAFRQGRLVPRTTKRVPAMRLVRSHVVVYELPYPRPVRWKDTVEDSGLFMLLRLVTDAGLEGVAEGPIKPTWTGTTPRVLAAALEDLLLPALEDVDLSEPAAVRSRLDRFPENTLAQGLIDNACWDLRAQAKGAPLWRLWGGVREVALSWTVTRDAPRSWRRKRPTW
;
A
#
# COMPACT_ATOMS: atom_id res chain seq x y z
N MET A 1 32.06 -52.23 39.93
CA MET A 1 33.30 -52.99 39.72
C MET A 1 33.37 -53.35 38.24
N ARG A 2 34.23 -52.64 37.47
CA ARG A 2 34.83 -52.94 36.15
C ARG A 2 33.87 -53.28 34.99
N SER A 3 33.98 -52.78 33.76
CA SER A 3 35.04 -52.03 33.07
C SER A 3 34.50 -51.43 31.76
N HIS A 4 34.89 -50.18 31.47
CA HIS A 4 34.83 -49.53 30.16
C HIS A 4 36.07 -49.87 29.33
N GLU A 5 35.92 -49.86 27.99
CA GLU A 5 36.83 -49.42 26.91
C GLU A 5 36.80 -50.35 25.65
N PRO A 6 37.21 -49.90 24.44
CA PRO A 6 36.38 -49.10 23.55
C PRO A 6 36.36 -49.66 22.10
N SER A 7 35.43 -49.22 21.25
CA SER A 7 35.44 -49.55 19.82
C SER A 7 36.03 -48.39 19.02
N ASN A 8 37.22 -48.61 18.48
CA ASN A 8 37.92 -47.78 17.50
C ASN A 8 37.15 -47.79 16.17
N ALA A 9 36.73 -46.61 15.68
CA ALA A 9 36.32 -46.46 14.28
C ALA A 9 36.87 -45.15 13.69
N VAL A 10 37.73 -45.36 12.71
CA VAL A 10 38.57 -44.43 11.98
C VAL A 10 37.79 -43.32 11.27
N ALA A 11 38.29 -42.09 11.40
CA ALA A 11 37.86 -40.92 10.65
C ALA A 11 38.05 -41.12 9.13
N ARG A 12 37.00 -40.84 8.35
CA ARG A 12 37.12 -40.57 6.91
C ARG A 12 36.45 -39.25 6.59
N SER A 13 37.31 -38.29 6.25
CA SER A 13 36.99 -36.99 5.70
C SER A 13 36.14 -37.14 4.43
N SER A 14 34.99 -36.48 4.42
CA SER A 14 34.19 -36.32 3.19
C SER A 14 34.75 -35.15 2.37
N PRO A 15 35.04 -35.34 1.08
CA PRO A 15 35.59 -34.30 0.22
C PRO A 15 34.52 -33.28 -0.20
N CYS A 16 34.92 -32.01 -0.13
CA CYS A 16 34.30 -30.86 -0.78
C CYS A 16 34.12 -31.16 -2.28
N ASN A 17 32.88 -31.12 -2.79
CA ASN A 17 32.60 -31.27 -4.21
C ASN A 17 32.24 -29.91 -4.81
N PRO A 18 32.81 -29.53 -5.97
CA PRO A 18 32.94 -28.15 -6.40
C PRO A 18 31.70 -27.61 -7.11
N ILE A 19 31.63 -26.28 -7.06
CA ILE A 19 30.71 -25.36 -7.73
C ILE A 19 30.49 -25.79 -9.20
N ARG A 20 29.25 -26.12 -9.53
CA ARG A 20 28.79 -26.33 -10.91
C ARG A 20 28.55 -24.97 -11.55
N THR A 21 29.57 -24.47 -12.24
CA THR A 21 29.50 -23.31 -13.14
C THR A 21 28.55 -23.60 -14.31
N GLN A 22 27.27 -23.21 -14.17
CA GLN A 22 26.40 -23.06 -15.32
C GLN A 22 26.65 -21.69 -15.96
N ARG A 23 27.31 -21.80 -17.12
CA ARG A 23 27.58 -20.82 -18.16
C ARG A 23 26.62 -19.62 -18.17
N ALA A 24 27.24 -18.45 -18.26
CA ALA A 24 26.66 -17.22 -18.77
C ALA A 24 25.84 -17.49 -20.04
N GLN A 25 24.52 -17.50 -19.88
CA GLN A 25 23.62 -17.24 -20.99
C GLN A 25 23.57 -15.73 -21.15
N THR A 26 24.27 -15.27 -22.17
CA THR A 26 24.21 -13.93 -22.72
C THR A 26 22.76 -13.47 -22.83
N CYS A 27 22.39 -12.52 -21.99
CA CYS A 27 21.12 -11.81 -22.05
C CYS A 27 21.17 -10.80 -23.21
N THR A 28 21.18 -11.31 -24.44
CA THR A 28 21.19 -10.50 -25.66
C THR A 28 19.82 -10.57 -26.31
N ALA A 29 18.86 -9.87 -25.70
CA ALA A 29 17.61 -9.49 -26.37
C ALA A 29 16.99 -8.28 -25.68
N PHE A 30 17.76 -7.20 -25.53
CA PHE A 30 17.17 -5.87 -25.35
C PHE A 30 16.55 -5.48 -26.70
N ARG A 31 15.35 -6.01 -26.98
CA ARG A 31 14.54 -5.56 -28.10
C ARG A 31 14.41 -4.05 -27.94
N GLN A 32 14.87 -3.32 -28.95
CA GLN A 32 14.58 -1.92 -29.16
C GLN A 32 13.06 -1.74 -29.22
N GLY A 33 12.44 -1.64 -28.05
CA GLY A 33 11.10 -1.11 -27.92
C GLY A 33 11.17 0.30 -28.46
N ARG A 34 10.54 0.53 -29.61
CA ARG A 34 10.29 1.85 -30.18
C ARG A 34 9.89 2.76 -29.01
N LEU A 35 10.74 3.72 -28.67
CA LEU A 35 10.46 4.73 -27.66
C LEU A 35 9.13 5.37 -28.07
N VAL A 36 8.05 5.01 -27.37
CA VAL A 36 6.78 5.69 -27.53
C VAL A 36 7.06 7.13 -27.11
N PRO A 37 6.81 8.14 -27.95
CA PRO A 37 7.02 9.52 -27.56
C PRO A 37 6.14 9.75 -26.33
N ARG A 38 6.74 9.93 -25.14
CA ARG A 38 6.01 10.37 -23.96
C ARG A 38 5.61 11.81 -24.26
N THR A 39 4.42 11.99 -24.81
CA THR A 39 3.76 13.30 -24.79
C THR A 39 3.56 13.64 -23.32
N THR A 40 4.47 14.43 -22.77
CA THR A 40 4.45 14.90 -21.40
C THR A 40 3.41 16.02 -21.29
N LYS A 41 2.12 15.69 -21.49
CA LYS A 41 1.03 16.64 -21.25
C LYS A 41 1.20 17.16 -19.82
N ARG A 42 1.56 18.42 -19.64
CA ARG A 42 1.84 18.99 -18.32
C ARG A 42 0.58 18.86 -17.45
N VAL A 43 0.74 18.49 -16.17
CA VAL A 43 -0.40 18.54 -15.24
C VAL A 43 -0.69 20.02 -15.00
N PRO A 44 -1.93 20.51 -15.21
CA PRO A 44 -2.28 21.86 -14.82
C PRO A 44 -2.14 22.02 -13.31
N ALA A 45 -1.81 23.24 -12.88
CA ALA A 45 -1.85 23.58 -11.46
C ALA A 45 -3.29 23.41 -10.94
N MET A 46 -3.45 22.94 -9.71
CA MET A 46 -4.75 22.67 -9.09
C MET A 46 -4.75 23.14 -7.65
N ARG A 47 -5.74 23.95 -7.27
CA ARG A 47 -5.96 24.40 -5.89
C ARG A 47 -7.17 23.72 -5.29
N LEU A 48 -7.11 23.46 -3.98
CA LEU A 48 -8.24 22.95 -3.22
C LEU A 48 -9.36 24.01 -3.17
N VAL A 49 -10.57 23.63 -3.61
CA VAL A 49 -11.77 24.47 -3.50
C VAL A 49 -12.68 23.95 -2.40
N ARG A 50 -12.85 22.63 -2.31
CA ARG A 50 -13.72 22.00 -1.34
C ARG A 50 -13.24 20.60 -1.01
N SER A 51 -13.46 20.18 0.22
CA SER A 51 -13.30 18.79 0.65
C SER A 51 -14.64 18.20 1.08
N HIS A 52 -14.76 16.88 0.96
CA HIS A 52 -15.83 16.11 1.55
C HIS A 52 -15.26 14.90 2.28
N VAL A 53 -15.81 14.64 3.45
CA VAL A 53 -15.47 13.48 4.26
C VAL A 53 -16.73 12.66 4.50
N VAL A 54 -16.66 11.36 4.21
CA VAL A 54 -17.75 10.42 4.49
C VAL A 54 -17.18 9.26 5.29
N VAL A 55 -17.79 8.97 6.43
CA VAL A 55 -17.47 7.80 7.25
C VAL A 55 -18.53 6.76 6.98
N TYR A 56 -18.12 5.52 6.74
CA TYR A 56 -19.05 4.45 6.45
C TYR A 56 -18.49 3.10 6.90
N GLU A 57 -19.38 2.13 7.06
CA GLU A 57 -19.07 0.81 7.59
C GLU A 57 -19.56 -0.27 6.62
N LEU A 58 -18.71 -1.26 6.33
CA LEU A 58 -19.03 -2.39 5.45
C LEU A 58 -19.00 -3.70 6.23
N PRO A 59 -20.11 -4.47 6.27
CA PRO A 59 -20.12 -5.76 6.94
C PRO A 59 -19.25 -6.78 6.18
N TYR A 60 -18.49 -7.58 6.93
CA TYR A 60 -17.78 -8.71 6.36
C TYR A 60 -18.71 -9.92 6.22
N PRO A 61 -18.53 -10.75 5.18
CA PRO A 61 -19.32 -11.97 5.02
C PRO A 61 -19.04 -13.02 6.11
N ARG A 62 -17.92 -12.86 6.84
CA ARG A 62 -17.53 -13.69 7.98
C ARG A 62 -16.60 -12.89 8.89
N PRO A 63 -16.60 -13.16 10.22
CA PRO A 63 -15.74 -12.45 11.15
C PRO A 63 -14.25 -12.59 10.78
N VAL A 64 -13.56 -11.46 10.78
CA VAL A 64 -12.12 -11.37 10.57
C VAL A 64 -11.44 -11.43 11.94
N ARG A 65 -10.70 -12.50 12.18
CA ARG A 65 -10.02 -12.75 13.47
C ARG A 65 -8.53 -12.46 13.37
N TRP A 66 -8.13 -11.34 13.98
CA TRP A 66 -6.73 -10.93 14.15
C TRP A 66 -6.14 -11.54 15.42
N LYS A 67 -4.90 -11.13 15.76
CA LYS A 67 -4.26 -11.60 16.99
C LYS A 67 -5.03 -11.15 18.23
N ASP A 68 -5.40 -9.88 18.25
CA ASP A 68 -5.89 -9.17 19.43
C ASP A 68 -7.33 -8.65 19.27
N THR A 69 -7.92 -8.78 18.07
CA THR A 69 -9.25 -8.22 17.74
C THR A 69 -10.04 -9.17 16.83
N VAL A 70 -11.37 -9.14 16.96
CA VAL A 70 -12.31 -9.75 16.01
C VAL A 70 -13.16 -8.64 15.41
N GLU A 71 -13.28 -8.60 14.09
CA GLU A 71 -14.01 -7.58 13.34
C GLU A 71 -15.12 -8.25 12.52
N ASP A 72 -16.36 -7.80 12.69
CA ASP A 72 -17.50 -8.24 11.88
C ASP A 72 -17.76 -7.30 10.68
N SER A 73 -17.11 -6.14 10.68
CA SER A 73 -17.21 -5.09 9.67
C SER A 73 -15.90 -4.30 9.57
N GLY A 74 -15.72 -3.61 8.45
CA GLY A 74 -14.66 -2.61 8.28
C GLY A 74 -15.23 -1.20 8.38
N LEU A 75 -14.61 -0.35 9.19
CA LEU A 75 -14.91 1.07 9.29
C LEU A 75 -13.94 1.85 8.39
N PHE A 76 -14.48 2.72 7.54
CA PHE A 76 -13.71 3.44 6.53
C PHE A 76 -14.04 4.93 6.55
N MET A 77 -13.08 5.73 6.09
CA MET A 77 -13.30 7.12 5.71
C MET A 77 -12.94 7.31 4.25
N LEU A 78 -13.87 7.91 3.50
CA LEU A 78 -13.69 8.40 2.15
C LEU A 78 -13.41 9.91 2.20
N LEU A 79 -12.29 10.33 1.62
CA LEU A 79 -11.96 11.74 1.38
C LEU A 79 -12.13 12.05 -0.11
N ARG A 80 -12.79 13.16 -0.40
CA ARG A 80 -12.87 13.73 -1.75
C ARG A 80 -12.37 15.17 -1.75
N LEU A 81 -11.42 15.48 -2.64
CA LEU A 81 -10.84 16.81 -2.84
C LEU A 81 -11.29 17.37 -4.19
N VAL A 82 -12.04 18.46 -4.17
CA VAL A 82 -12.52 19.16 -5.36
C VAL A 82 -11.58 20.32 -5.67
N THR A 83 -11.13 20.43 -6.91
CA THR A 83 -10.19 21.47 -7.35
C THR A 83 -10.81 22.55 -8.23
N ASP A 84 -10.11 23.67 -8.35
CA ASP A 84 -10.44 24.78 -9.26
C ASP A 84 -10.37 24.38 -10.76
N ALA A 85 -9.67 23.29 -11.07
CA ALA A 85 -9.64 22.69 -12.40
C ALA A 85 -10.88 21.81 -12.71
N GLY A 86 -11.83 21.69 -11.78
CA GLY A 86 -13.04 20.87 -11.91
C GLY A 86 -12.79 19.37 -11.80
N LEU A 87 -11.64 18.97 -11.25
CA LEU A 87 -11.30 17.56 -10.99
C LEU A 87 -11.58 17.21 -9.53
N GLU A 88 -11.91 15.94 -9.28
CA GLU A 88 -12.21 15.44 -7.94
C GLU A 88 -11.32 14.22 -7.62
N GLY A 89 -10.37 14.39 -6.70
CA GLY A 89 -9.53 13.31 -6.22
C GLY A 89 -10.19 12.56 -5.10
N VAL A 90 -10.13 11.23 -5.13
CA VAL A 90 -10.75 10.39 -4.11
C VAL A 90 -9.71 9.48 -3.45
N ALA A 91 -9.82 9.33 -2.14
CA ALA A 91 -9.05 8.36 -1.37
C ALA A 91 -9.88 7.74 -0.26
N GLU A 92 -9.52 6.52 0.11
CA GLU A 92 -10.14 5.77 1.19
C GLU A 92 -9.09 5.26 2.16
N GLY A 93 -9.45 5.27 3.44
CA GLY A 93 -8.60 4.79 4.53
C GLY A 93 -9.39 3.92 5.50
N PRO A 94 -8.94 2.69 5.82
CA PRO A 94 -9.53 1.91 6.89
C PRO A 94 -9.19 2.53 8.25
N ILE A 95 -10.19 2.69 9.11
CA ILE A 95 -10.02 3.18 10.48
C ILE A 95 -10.02 1.99 11.41
N LYS A 96 -8.84 1.70 11.98
CA LYS A 96 -8.65 0.62 12.95
C LYS A 96 -7.97 1.21 14.18
N PRO A 97 -8.69 1.57 15.26
CA PRO A 97 -8.10 2.32 16.37
C PRO A 97 -6.82 1.68 16.95
N THR A 98 -6.77 0.34 17.01
CA THR A 98 -5.60 -0.40 17.51
C THR A 98 -4.38 -0.33 16.59
N TRP A 99 -4.53 0.01 15.30
CA TRP A 99 -3.44 0.01 14.31
C TRP A 99 -3.14 1.41 13.76
N THR A 100 -4.19 2.22 13.60
CA THR A 100 -4.14 3.57 13.03
C THR A 100 -4.08 4.66 14.10
N GLY A 101 -4.29 4.31 15.38
CA GLY A 101 -4.21 5.25 16.50
C GLY A 101 -5.27 6.35 16.46
N THR A 102 -6.33 6.20 15.66
CA THR A 102 -7.34 7.23 15.46
C THR A 102 -8.77 6.70 15.48
N THR A 103 -9.72 7.61 15.56
CA THR A 103 -11.17 7.36 15.43
C THR A 103 -11.69 8.23 14.29
N PRO A 104 -12.91 8.00 13.76
CA PRO A 104 -13.45 8.85 12.70
C PRO A 104 -13.48 10.33 13.06
N ARG A 105 -13.79 10.65 14.33
CA ARG A 105 -13.83 12.04 14.82
C ARG A 105 -12.44 12.66 14.90
N VAL A 106 -11.45 11.92 15.41
CA VAL A 106 -10.06 12.41 15.50
C VAL A 106 -9.47 12.58 14.10
N LEU A 107 -9.75 11.64 13.19
CA LEU A 107 -9.30 11.72 11.80
C LEU A 107 -9.93 12.90 11.06
N ALA A 108 -11.23 13.14 11.24
CA ALA A 108 -11.92 14.29 10.67
C ALA A 108 -11.35 15.60 11.21
N ALA A 109 -11.17 15.72 12.54
CA ALA A 109 -10.56 16.89 13.16
C ALA A 109 -9.13 17.15 12.63
N ALA A 110 -8.30 16.12 12.48
CA ALA A 110 -6.96 16.27 11.90
C ALA A 110 -7.00 16.80 10.45
N LEU A 111 -7.97 16.34 9.64
CA LEU A 111 -8.15 16.84 8.28
C LEU A 111 -8.64 18.30 8.29
N GLU A 112 -9.70 18.59 9.05
CA GLU A 112 -10.40 19.87 9.07
C GLU A 112 -9.59 20.98 9.74
N ASP A 113 -8.94 20.70 10.87
CA ASP A 113 -8.29 21.72 11.70
C ASP A 113 -6.82 21.94 11.32
N LEU A 114 -6.16 20.94 10.75
CA LEU A 114 -4.70 20.97 10.54
C LEU A 114 -4.31 20.84 9.08
N LEU A 115 -4.72 19.75 8.42
CA LEU A 115 -4.08 19.32 7.17
C LEU A 115 -4.69 19.98 5.93
N LEU A 116 -6.02 20.11 5.85
CA LEU A 116 -6.68 20.76 4.72
C LEU A 116 -6.45 22.27 4.70
N PRO A 117 -6.57 23.02 5.82
CA PRO A 117 -6.23 24.45 5.85
C PRO A 117 -4.77 24.69 5.47
N ALA A 118 -3.89 23.74 5.79
CA ALA A 118 -2.50 23.83 5.43
C ALA A 118 -2.25 23.78 3.91
N LEU A 119 -3.18 23.29 3.10
CA LEU A 119 -3.01 23.09 1.67
C LEU A 119 -3.68 24.17 0.80
N GLU A 120 -4.31 25.18 1.40
CA GLU A 120 -5.03 26.24 0.67
C GLU A 120 -4.16 26.99 -0.35
N ASP A 121 -2.88 27.17 -0.04
CA ASP A 121 -1.88 27.85 -0.87
C ASP A 121 -0.98 26.89 -1.66
N VAL A 122 -1.24 25.57 -1.57
CA VAL A 122 -0.42 24.54 -2.20
C VAL A 122 -1.04 24.08 -3.51
N ASP A 123 -0.22 24.00 -4.55
CA ASP A 123 -0.59 23.31 -5.78
C ASP A 123 -0.65 21.79 -5.53
N LEU A 124 -1.87 21.24 -5.51
CA LEU A 124 -2.11 19.80 -5.32
C LEU A 124 -1.53 18.95 -6.46
N SER A 125 -1.19 19.59 -7.58
CA SER A 125 -0.48 18.94 -8.67
C SER A 125 1.01 18.75 -8.37
N GLU A 126 1.57 19.27 -7.28
CA GLU A 126 3.01 19.15 -6.95
C GLU A 126 3.25 18.26 -5.71
N PRO A 127 3.56 16.96 -5.88
CA PRO A 127 3.66 16.01 -4.77
C PRO A 127 4.69 16.40 -3.70
N ALA A 128 5.80 17.01 -4.11
CA ALA A 128 6.84 17.44 -3.17
C ALA A 128 6.36 18.61 -2.30
N ALA A 129 5.58 19.54 -2.86
CA ALA A 129 5.00 20.66 -2.12
C ALA A 129 3.93 20.17 -1.13
N VAL A 130 3.04 19.29 -1.59
CA VAL A 130 2.04 18.62 -0.74
C VAL A 130 2.73 17.88 0.40
N ARG A 131 3.71 17.01 0.10
CA ARG A 131 4.43 16.25 1.13
C ARG A 131 5.13 17.15 2.14
N SER A 132 5.86 18.15 1.66
CA SER A 132 6.56 19.12 2.52
C SER A 132 5.59 19.84 3.47
N ARG A 133 4.38 20.15 3.02
CA ARG A 133 3.38 20.80 3.85
C ARG A 133 2.78 19.86 4.90
N LEU A 134 2.49 18.62 4.51
CA LEU A 134 1.96 17.58 5.40
C LEU A 134 2.97 17.16 6.48
N ASP A 135 4.27 17.13 6.15
CA ASP A 135 5.36 16.76 7.07
C ASP A 135 5.47 17.66 8.31
N ARG A 136 4.86 18.85 8.28
CA ARG A 136 4.77 19.75 9.44
C ARG A 136 3.85 19.24 10.55
N PHE A 137 3.04 18.22 10.29
CA PHE A 137 2.05 17.67 11.22
C PHE A 137 2.30 16.18 11.46
N PRO A 138 3.33 15.80 12.25
CA PRO A 138 3.67 14.40 12.50
C PRO A 138 2.51 13.63 13.15
N GLU A 139 2.62 12.30 13.18
CA GLU A 139 1.64 11.36 13.77
C GLU A 139 0.26 11.28 13.07
N ASN A 140 0.00 12.09 12.04
CA ASN A 140 -1.27 12.08 11.30
C ASN A 140 -1.23 11.17 10.05
N THR A 141 -0.54 10.03 10.12
CA THR A 141 -0.18 9.19 8.96
C THR A 141 -1.37 8.81 8.09
N LEU A 142 -2.50 8.39 8.68
CA LEU A 142 -3.68 8.01 7.91
C LEU A 142 -4.31 9.21 7.18
N ALA A 143 -4.40 10.36 7.86
CA ALA A 143 -4.94 11.59 7.29
C ALA A 143 -4.06 12.13 6.14
N GLN A 144 -2.74 12.13 6.35
CA GLN A 144 -1.77 12.48 5.33
C GLN A 144 -1.85 11.52 4.13
N GLY A 145 -1.98 10.21 4.38
CA GLY A 145 -2.11 9.21 3.32
C GLY A 145 -3.40 9.37 2.51
N LEU A 146 -4.51 9.73 3.14
CA LEU A 146 -5.76 10.07 2.44
C LEU A 146 -5.56 11.24 1.47
N ILE A 147 -4.92 12.33 1.94
CA ILE A 147 -4.65 13.49 1.10
C ILE A 147 -3.70 13.13 -0.05
N ASP A 148 -2.58 12.46 0.25
CA ASP A 148 -1.59 12.08 -0.76
C ASP A 148 -2.20 11.21 -1.87
N ASN A 149 -2.98 10.19 -1.49
CA ASN A 149 -3.67 9.33 -2.44
C ASN A 149 -4.68 10.09 -3.31
N ALA A 150 -5.46 11.02 -2.71
CA ALA A 150 -6.41 11.84 -3.45
C ALA A 150 -5.70 12.79 -4.44
N CYS A 151 -4.54 13.33 -4.06
CA CYS A 151 -3.70 14.13 -4.96
C CYS A 151 -3.13 13.30 -6.12
N TRP A 152 -2.75 12.04 -5.88
CA TRP A 152 -2.32 11.13 -6.94
C TRP A 152 -3.45 10.75 -7.90
N ASP A 153 -4.67 10.59 -7.39
CA ASP A 153 -5.86 10.39 -8.21
C ASP A 153 -6.14 11.62 -9.12
N LEU A 154 -6.11 12.84 -8.56
CA LEU A 154 -6.20 14.08 -9.35
C LEU A 154 -5.16 14.13 -10.48
N ARG A 155 -3.91 13.77 -10.19
CA ARG A 155 -2.82 13.75 -11.18
C ARG A 155 -3.07 12.71 -12.28
N ALA A 156 -3.60 11.54 -11.93
CA ALA A 156 -3.96 10.51 -12.89
C ALA A 156 -5.07 10.99 -13.85
N GLN A 157 -6.12 11.60 -13.28
CA GLN A 157 -7.22 12.19 -14.04
C GLN A 157 -6.75 13.30 -14.98
N ALA A 158 -5.94 14.24 -14.48
CA ALA A 158 -5.40 15.34 -15.28
C ALA A 158 -4.51 14.88 -16.44
N LYS A 159 -3.81 13.75 -16.27
CA LYS A 159 -3.03 13.09 -17.34
C LYS A 159 -3.89 12.24 -18.28
N GLY A 160 -5.14 11.96 -17.94
CA GLY A 160 -6.03 11.09 -18.71
C GLY A 160 -5.55 9.63 -18.75
N ALA A 161 -4.83 9.16 -17.71
CA ALA A 161 -4.31 7.81 -17.67
C ALA A 161 -4.31 7.26 -16.23
N PRO A 162 -4.58 5.95 -16.04
CA PRO A 162 -4.57 5.36 -14.71
C PRO A 162 -3.17 5.43 -14.09
N LEU A 163 -3.12 5.67 -12.77
CA LEU A 163 -1.88 5.93 -12.03
C LEU A 163 -0.81 4.85 -12.24
N TRP A 164 -1.19 3.57 -12.25
CA TRP A 164 -0.25 2.48 -12.46
C TRP A 164 0.51 2.59 -13.79
N ARG A 165 -0.11 3.11 -14.86
CA ARG A 165 0.60 3.34 -16.14
C ARG A 165 1.58 4.50 -16.01
N LEU A 166 1.20 5.55 -15.30
CA LEU A 166 2.05 6.72 -15.07
C LEU A 166 3.31 6.34 -14.27
N TRP A 167 3.18 5.39 -13.35
CA TRP A 167 4.28 4.83 -12.56
C TRP A 167 5.03 3.67 -13.24
N GLY A 168 4.64 3.27 -14.46
CA GLY A 168 5.29 2.17 -15.17
C GLY A 168 5.00 0.79 -14.59
N GLY A 169 3.91 0.65 -13.84
CA GLY A 169 3.44 -0.62 -13.29
C GLY A 169 2.82 -1.55 -14.32
N VAL A 170 2.38 -2.72 -13.84
CA VAL A 170 1.72 -3.76 -14.64
C VAL A 170 0.25 -3.89 -14.26
N ARG A 171 -0.56 -4.38 -15.19
CA ARG A 171 -2.02 -4.51 -15.00
C ARG A 171 -2.39 -5.65 -14.05
N GLU A 172 -1.59 -6.71 -14.03
CA GLU A 172 -1.86 -7.93 -13.26
C GLU A 172 -0.83 -8.08 -12.15
N VAL A 173 -1.32 -8.42 -10.96
CA VAL A 173 -0.50 -8.63 -9.77
C VAL A 173 -0.91 -9.96 -9.13
N ALA A 174 0.08 -10.73 -8.68
CA ALA A 174 -0.19 -11.94 -7.92
C ALA A 174 -0.86 -11.60 -6.59
N LEU A 175 -1.93 -12.31 -6.26
CA LEU A 175 -2.66 -12.11 -5.01
C LEU A 175 -2.25 -13.14 -3.96
N SER A 176 -2.25 -12.71 -2.70
CA SER A 176 -2.11 -13.60 -1.54
C SER A 176 -3.39 -13.54 -0.71
N TRP A 177 -3.82 -14.69 -0.21
CA TRP A 177 -5.02 -14.80 0.61
C TRP A 177 -4.68 -14.88 2.09
N THR A 178 -5.19 -13.91 2.86
CA THR A 178 -4.98 -13.86 4.30
C THR A 178 -5.95 -14.81 5.03
N VAL A 179 -5.42 -15.91 5.55
CA VAL A 179 -6.16 -16.83 6.42
C VAL A 179 -6.17 -16.28 7.85
N THR A 180 -7.33 -15.77 8.27
CA THR A 180 -7.57 -15.25 9.63
C THR A 180 -7.58 -16.36 10.68
N ARG A 181 -7.17 -16.04 11.92
CA ARG A 181 -7.04 -16.99 13.03
C ARG A 181 -8.33 -17.78 13.29
N ASP A 182 -8.17 -19.06 13.56
CA ASP A 182 -9.26 -20.01 13.85
C ASP A 182 -8.67 -21.33 14.35
N ALA A 183 -9.51 -22.30 14.72
CA ALA A 183 -9.06 -23.64 15.08
C ALA A 183 -8.27 -24.29 13.92
N PRO A 184 -7.12 -24.97 14.15
CA PRO A 184 -6.27 -25.50 13.09
C PRO A 184 -7.00 -26.39 12.07
N ARG A 185 -7.98 -27.18 12.56
CA ARG A 185 -8.86 -28.03 11.73
C ARG A 185 -9.68 -27.28 10.68
N SER A 186 -9.98 -26.00 10.91
CA SER A 186 -10.78 -25.18 10.00
C SER A 186 -9.96 -24.60 8.85
N TRP A 187 -8.65 -24.45 8.99
CA TRP A 187 -7.82 -23.70 8.02
C TRP A 187 -7.83 -24.33 6.64
N ARG A 188 -7.88 -25.67 6.56
CA ARG A 188 -7.96 -26.40 5.28
C ARG A 188 -9.24 -26.09 4.48
N ARG A 189 -10.31 -25.67 5.17
CA ARG A 189 -11.62 -25.37 4.57
C ARG A 189 -11.75 -23.91 4.14
N LYS A 190 -10.83 -23.03 4.53
CA LYS A 190 -10.85 -21.58 4.20
C LYS A 190 -10.28 -21.26 2.81
N ARG A 191 -10.41 -22.20 1.86
CA ARG A 191 -10.04 -21.95 0.48
C ARG A 191 -11.08 -21.01 -0.15
N PRO A 192 -10.65 -20.06 -1.00
CA PRO A 192 -11.60 -19.22 -1.70
C PRO A 192 -12.48 -20.09 -2.61
N THR A 193 -13.80 -19.92 -2.52
CA THR A 193 -14.76 -20.44 -3.49
C THR A 193 -15.14 -19.27 -4.38
N TRP A 194 -14.40 -19.09 -5.46
CA TRP A 194 -14.76 -18.21 -6.56
C TRP A 194 -15.01 -19.08 -7.79
#